data_AF-A0A804PQ31-F1
#
_entry.id   AF-A0A804PQ31-F1
#
_cell.length_a   1.000
_cell.length_b   1.000
_cell.length_c   1.000
_cell.angle_alpha   90.00
_cell.angle_beta   90.00
_cell.angle_gamma   90.00
#
_symmetry.space_group_name_H-M   'P 1'
#
loop_
_entity.id
_entity.type
_entity.pdbx_description
1 polymer ?
#
loop_
_entity_poly.entity_id
_entity_poly.type
_entity_poly.pdbx_seq_one_letter_code
_entity_poly.pdbx_strand_id
1 'polypeptide(L)'
;MKIIEGEFGCPVSHMFSYVSDEPVASASFGQVYQGRTVDGSLVAIKVQRPDLLPSVLRDIYILRLGLAFIRKIAKRRSNISLYGDELGRGFVGELDYNIEAANATKFMEVHSRYPFMLVPKVLKQLTRKRVLTMEWVAGENPKDLLSLSKGVSEKFTQASDNQKLEAKSRLLDLVNKGVEASLVQLLETGLLHADPHPGNLRYTPEGRVGFLDFGLLCMMERKHQRAMLASIVHIVNGDWASVVYDLTEMDVVPPKTNLRRVTMDLEDALGEVTFEDGIPEIKFSKVLGKIWSVAFKYHFRMPPYYTLVLRSLASLEGLAVAADGTFKTFQAAYPYVVRKLLSENSLETRRLLNQAIFNKRKEFQWQKIDAFLKLASARTNFKYNSEVLPEPDMKSMNVASLVEISDAYSLDRAIATPERALHTANLCVRLLLSKESIVIRRLIMTANAKSLARDLISRDALMFRVLLSKVIADVVYQWMLSATGLKRVMETKIQTPMTTGKNEGHLVLAEEPSTLMVLQAAVKDRRIQLMFTKFVRELREEPVLMIRVSWNVFLISVSSAAVGLHRFLVFFLKEDGARFLDDKVKKMKIWLMEFSKRTANLEIQGIL
;
A
#
# COMPACT_ATOMS: atom_id res chain seq x y z
N MET A 1 16.66 -42.08 -7.20
CA MET A 1 18.00 -42.27 -7.78
C MET A 1 17.98 -42.58 -9.27
N LYS A 2 17.43 -43.72 -9.75
CA LYS A 2 17.46 -44.11 -11.18
C LYS A 2 17.09 -43.01 -12.19
N ILE A 3 16.07 -42.19 -11.91
CA ILE A 3 15.66 -41.07 -12.79
C ILE A 3 16.76 -39.99 -12.87
N ILE A 4 17.38 -39.66 -11.74
CA ILE A 4 18.48 -38.69 -11.68
C ILE A 4 19.65 -39.20 -12.52
N GLU A 5 20.11 -40.42 -12.24
CA GLU A 5 21.24 -41.03 -12.97
C GLU A 5 20.95 -41.14 -14.47
N GLY A 6 19.71 -41.48 -14.85
CA GLY A 6 19.29 -41.54 -16.25
C GLY A 6 19.27 -40.19 -16.96
N GLU A 7 18.95 -39.09 -16.28
CA GLU A 7 18.97 -37.74 -16.88
C GLU A 7 20.39 -37.18 -17.04
N PHE A 8 21.30 -37.54 -16.14
CA PHE A 8 22.67 -37.00 -16.12
C PHE A 8 23.72 -37.95 -16.71
N GLY A 9 23.40 -39.23 -16.89
CA GLY A 9 24.31 -40.24 -17.45
C GLY A 9 25.46 -40.64 -16.52
N CYS A 10 25.37 -40.30 -15.22
CA CYS A 10 26.40 -40.59 -14.23
C CYS A 10 25.79 -40.91 -12.85
N PRO A 11 26.55 -41.55 -11.94
CA PRO A 11 26.08 -41.85 -10.59
C PRO A 11 25.70 -40.59 -9.81
N VAL A 12 24.67 -40.68 -8.94
CA VAL A 12 24.20 -39.55 -8.12
C VAL A 12 25.33 -38.92 -7.28
N SER A 13 26.25 -39.76 -6.79
CA SER A 13 27.40 -39.35 -5.96
C SER A 13 28.36 -38.37 -6.63
N HIS A 14 28.36 -38.28 -7.97
CA HIS A 14 29.18 -37.32 -8.70
C HIS A 14 28.59 -35.89 -8.67
N MET A 15 27.29 -35.76 -8.40
CA MET A 15 26.57 -34.48 -8.40
C MET A 15 26.20 -34.04 -6.99
N PHE A 16 25.86 -35.00 -6.13
CA PHE A 16 25.36 -34.77 -4.78
C PHE A 16 26.16 -35.59 -3.78
N SER A 17 26.65 -34.92 -2.74
CA SER A 17 27.27 -35.56 -1.57
C SER A 17 26.22 -36.19 -0.65
N TYR A 18 24.98 -35.70 -0.70
CA TYR A 18 23.85 -36.21 0.06
C TYR A 18 22.54 -35.97 -0.69
N VAL A 19 21.63 -36.93 -0.62
CA VAL A 19 20.22 -36.79 -1.01
C VAL A 19 19.40 -37.56 0.02
N SER A 20 18.31 -36.97 0.51
CA SER A 20 17.45 -37.60 1.50
C SER A 20 16.80 -38.87 0.97
N ASP A 21 16.66 -39.89 1.81
CA ASP A 21 16.00 -41.15 1.44
C ASP A 21 14.51 -40.94 1.18
N GLU A 22 13.86 -40.16 2.06
CA GLU A 22 12.46 -39.79 1.95
C GLU A 22 12.28 -38.41 1.31
N PRO A 23 11.22 -38.20 0.52
CA PRO A 23 10.89 -36.88 -0.02
C PRO A 23 10.40 -35.96 1.09
N VAL A 24 10.87 -34.71 1.06
CA VAL A 24 10.48 -33.66 2.02
C VAL A 24 9.20 -32.93 1.62
N ALA A 25 8.82 -33.02 0.34
CA ALA A 25 7.55 -32.50 -0.17
C ALA A 25 7.09 -33.26 -1.41
N SER A 26 5.78 -33.25 -1.65
CA SER A 26 5.20 -33.66 -2.94
C SER A 26 4.90 -32.42 -3.77
N ALA A 27 5.29 -32.46 -5.05
CA ALA A 27 4.80 -31.53 -6.07
C ALA A 27 3.71 -32.20 -6.91
N SER A 28 3.07 -31.47 -7.82
CA SER A 28 2.00 -31.99 -8.68
C SER A 28 2.44 -33.22 -9.49
N PHE A 29 3.58 -33.11 -10.17
CA PHE A 29 4.12 -34.14 -11.07
C PHE A 29 5.44 -34.78 -10.60
N GLY A 30 5.86 -34.45 -9.38
CA GLY A 30 7.14 -34.89 -8.84
C GLY A 30 7.19 -34.96 -7.32
N GLN A 31 8.36 -35.33 -6.84
CA GLN A 31 8.71 -35.37 -5.42
C GLN A 31 9.95 -34.51 -5.22
N VAL A 32 10.01 -33.81 -4.10
CA VAL A 32 11.15 -32.95 -3.75
C VAL A 32 11.94 -33.65 -2.66
N TYR A 33 13.24 -33.78 -2.88
CA TYR A 33 14.21 -34.32 -1.94
C TYR A 33 15.13 -33.20 -1.46
N GLN A 34 15.55 -33.26 -0.20
CA GLN A 34 16.61 -32.39 0.27
C GLN A 34 17.95 -33.01 -0.14
N GLY A 35 18.88 -32.19 -0.61
CA GLY A 35 20.20 -32.66 -0.98
C GLY A 35 21.29 -31.68 -0.64
N ARG A 36 22.52 -32.14 -0.83
CA ARG A 36 23.73 -31.34 -0.79
C ARG A 36 24.56 -31.65 -2.02
N THR A 37 24.98 -30.63 -2.74
CA THR A 37 25.87 -30.79 -3.90
C THR A 37 27.27 -31.23 -3.45
N VAL A 38 28.12 -31.66 -4.39
CA VAL A 38 29.52 -32.02 -4.08
C VAL A 38 30.35 -30.83 -3.56
N ASP A 39 30.02 -29.60 -3.96
CA ASP A 39 30.61 -28.35 -3.46
C ASP A 39 30.04 -27.90 -2.09
N GLY A 40 29.07 -28.64 -1.53
CA GLY A 40 28.53 -28.40 -0.19
C GLY A 40 27.26 -27.55 -0.14
N SER A 41 26.76 -27.05 -1.27
CA SER A 41 25.54 -26.23 -1.34
C SER A 41 24.29 -27.04 -1.00
N LEU A 42 23.43 -26.53 -0.11
CA LEU A 42 22.14 -27.14 0.21
C LEU A 42 21.11 -26.86 -0.89
N VAL A 43 20.43 -27.91 -1.34
CA VAL A 43 19.54 -27.85 -2.50
C VAL A 43 18.22 -28.60 -2.28
N ALA A 44 17.19 -28.15 -2.99
CA ALA A 44 15.97 -28.90 -3.21
C ALA A 44 16.04 -29.56 -4.61
N ILE A 45 15.88 -30.88 -4.65
CA ILE A 45 15.95 -31.69 -5.86
C ILE A 45 14.55 -32.20 -6.17
N LYS A 46 13.85 -31.56 -7.11
CA LYS A 46 12.52 -31.96 -7.59
C LYS A 46 12.68 -32.97 -8.72
N VAL A 47 12.23 -34.20 -8.49
CA VAL A 47 12.33 -35.33 -9.43
C VAL A 47 10.93 -35.73 -9.87
N GLN A 48 10.70 -35.96 -11.17
CA GLN A 48 9.41 -36.46 -11.64
C GLN A 48 9.13 -37.87 -11.13
N ARG A 49 7.84 -38.19 -10.93
CA ARG A 49 7.46 -39.57 -10.60
C ARG A 49 7.69 -40.48 -11.81
N PRO A 50 7.99 -41.77 -11.61
CA PRO A 50 8.15 -42.72 -12.72
C PRO A 50 6.88 -42.80 -13.58
N ASP A 51 7.07 -43.06 -14.88
CA ASP A 51 6.02 -43.33 -15.87
C ASP A 51 4.93 -42.24 -16.02
N LEU A 52 5.26 -41.00 -15.66
CA LEU A 52 4.30 -39.89 -15.70
C LEU A 52 3.83 -39.57 -17.12
N LEU A 53 4.75 -39.52 -18.10
CA LEU A 53 4.42 -39.16 -19.48
C LEU A 53 3.40 -40.13 -20.11
N PRO A 54 3.59 -41.46 -20.07
CA PRO A 54 2.57 -42.41 -20.52
C PRO A 54 1.23 -42.24 -19.81
N SER A 55 1.23 -41.97 -18.49
CA SER A 55 0.00 -41.78 -17.73
C SER A 55 -0.75 -40.52 -18.18
N VAL A 56 -0.06 -39.39 -18.27
CA VAL A 56 -0.63 -38.11 -18.71
C VAL A 56 -1.19 -38.22 -20.12
N LEU A 57 -0.46 -38.84 -21.06
CA LEU A 57 -0.94 -39.02 -22.43
C LEU A 57 -2.20 -39.89 -22.50
N ARG A 58 -2.26 -40.95 -21.69
CA ARG A 58 -3.46 -41.80 -21.58
C ARG A 58 -4.65 -41.01 -21.03
N ASP A 59 -4.44 -40.20 -20.00
CA ASP A 59 -5.51 -39.42 -19.38
C ASP A 59 -6.04 -38.34 -20.33
N ILE A 60 -5.15 -37.68 -21.09
CA ILE A 60 -5.53 -36.75 -22.17
C ILE A 60 -6.36 -37.47 -23.25
N TYR A 61 -5.95 -38.68 -23.64
CA TYR A 61 -6.68 -39.48 -24.62
C TYR A 61 -8.10 -39.84 -24.13
N ILE A 62 -8.24 -40.28 -22.87
CA ILE A 62 -9.54 -40.58 -22.24
C ILE A 62 -10.41 -39.32 -22.19
N LEU A 63 -9.84 -38.18 -21.78
CA LEU A 63 -10.55 -36.89 -21.74
C LEU A 63 -11.07 -36.52 -23.14
N ARG A 64 -10.23 -36.66 -24.17
CA ARG A 64 -10.60 -36.37 -25.56
C ARG A 64 -11.77 -37.25 -26.04
N LEU A 65 -11.76 -38.54 -25.70
CA LEU A 65 -12.87 -39.46 -26.00
C LEU A 65 -14.16 -39.04 -25.29
N GLY A 66 -14.08 -38.71 -24.00
CA GLY A 66 -15.23 -38.23 -23.22
C GLY A 66 -15.83 -36.95 -23.78
N LEU A 67 -15.00 -35.96 -24.14
CA LEU A 67 -15.46 -34.71 -24.75
C LEU A 67 -16.10 -34.93 -26.13
N ALA A 68 -15.59 -35.87 -26.92
CA ALA A 68 -16.21 -36.25 -28.20
C ALA A 68 -17.59 -36.91 -28.01
N PHE A 69 -17.74 -37.75 -26.98
CA PHE A 69 -19.02 -38.37 -26.64
C PHE A 69 -20.05 -37.34 -26.14
N ILE A 70 -19.65 -36.44 -25.24
CA ILE A 70 -20.51 -35.34 -24.75
C ILE A 70 -20.95 -34.45 -25.90
N ARG A 71 -20.06 -34.13 -26.85
CA ARG A 71 -20.42 -33.36 -28.05
C ARG A 71 -21.55 -34.03 -28.84
N LYS A 72 -21.48 -35.37 -29.00
CA LYS A 72 -22.50 -36.15 -29.71
C LYS A 72 -23.84 -36.13 -28.99
N ILE A 73 -23.85 -36.28 -27.67
CA ILE A 73 -25.08 -36.28 -26.85
C ILE A 73 -25.70 -34.87 -26.76
N ALA A 74 -24.89 -33.86 -26.48
CA ALA A 74 -25.36 -32.50 -26.23
C ALA A 74 -25.73 -31.72 -27.52
N LYS A 75 -25.61 -32.34 -28.71
CA LYS A 75 -25.82 -31.73 -30.04
C LYS A 75 -25.14 -30.35 -30.20
N ARG A 76 -24.03 -30.10 -29.49
CA ARG A 76 -23.32 -28.81 -29.53
C ARG A 76 -22.49 -28.72 -30.82
N ARG A 77 -22.59 -27.57 -31.51
CA ARG A 77 -21.79 -27.27 -32.70
C ARG A 77 -20.33 -26.92 -32.39
N SER A 78 -20.02 -26.52 -31.15
CA SER A 78 -18.65 -26.18 -30.75
C SER A 78 -17.76 -27.42 -30.62
N ASN A 79 -16.55 -27.35 -31.16
CA ASN A 79 -15.60 -28.46 -31.13
C ASN A 79 -14.90 -28.52 -29.75
N ILE A 80 -15.61 -29.00 -28.75
CA ILE A 80 -15.16 -29.04 -27.35
C ILE A 80 -13.88 -29.89 -27.18
N SER A 81 -13.61 -30.81 -28.10
CA SER A 81 -12.37 -31.60 -28.13
C SER A 81 -11.10 -30.75 -28.25
N LEU A 82 -11.18 -29.54 -28.83
CA LEU A 82 -10.06 -28.58 -28.89
C LEU A 82 -9.60 -28.14 -27.50
N TYR A 83 -10.51 -28.07 -26.51
CA TYR A 83 -10.13 -27.77 -25.13
C TYR A 83 -9.32 -28.92 -24.52
N GLY A 84 -9.63 -30.18 -24.88
CA GLY A 84 -8.84 -31.34 -24.47
C GLY A 84 -7.42 -31.29 -25.02
N ASP A 85 -7.24 -30.87 -26.26
CA ASP A 85 -5.92 -30.73 -26.89
C ASP A 85 -5.12 -29.57 -26.29
N GLU A 86 -5.76 -28.45 -25.95
CA GLU A 86 -5.12 -27.31 -25.26
C GLU A 86 -4.68 -27.68 -23.83
N LEU A 87 -5.58 -28.32 -23.07
CA LEU A 87 -5.26 -28.84 -21.73
C LEU A 87 -4.14 -29.88 -21.79
N GLY A 88 -4.17 -30.76 -22.79
CA GLY A 88 -3.14 -31.77 -22.99
C GLY A 88 -1.77 -31.16 -23.30
N ARG A 89 -1.72 -30.11 -24.13
CA ARG A 89 -0.49 -29.34 -24.35
C ARG A 89 0.05 -28.72 -23.06
N GLY A 90 -0.84 -28.19 -22.22
CA GLY A 90 -0.47 -27.68 -20.88
C GLY A 90 0.18 -28.76 -20.00
N PHE A 91 -0.48 -29.90 -19.82
CA PHE A 91 0.04 -30.98 -18.98
C PHE A 91 1.36 -31.56 -19.49
N VAL A 92 1.51 -31.73 -20.80
CA VAL A 92 2.79 -32.20 -21.37
C VAL A 92 3.88 -31.14 -21.19
N GLY A 93 3.55 -29.85 -21.26
CA GLY A 93 4.48 -28.76 -20.98
C GLY A 93 5.00 -28.78 -19.54
N GLU A 94 4.16 -29.12 -18.56
CA GLU A 94 4.56 -29.26 -17.16
C GLU A 94 5.55 -30.42 -16.90
N LEU A 95 5.71 -31.34 -17.86
CA LEU A 95 6.70 -32.42 -17.80
C LEU A 95 8.11 -32.00 -18.25
N ASP A 96 8.32 -30.75 -18.66
CA ASP A 96 9.66 -30.24 -18.95
C ASP A 96 10.09 -29.23 -17.88
N TYR A 97 10.86 -29.71 -16.89
CA TYR A 97 11.37 -28.88 -15.81
C TYR A 97 12.38 -27.82 -16.26
N ASN A 98 12.86 -27.84 -17.50
CA ASN A 98 13.65 -26.71 -18.02
C ASN A 98 12.78 -25.45 -18.20
N ILE A 99 11.48 -25.62 -18.49
CA ILE A 99 10.53 -24.51 -18.57
C ILE A 99 10.34 -23.88 -17.19
N GLU A 100 10.11 -24.70 -16.17
CA GLU A 100 9.99 -24.24 -14.78
C GLU A 100 11.27 -23.54 -14.31
N ALA A 101 12.45 -24.09 -14.63
CA ALA A 101 13.74 -23.45 -14.35
C ALA A 101 13.91 -22.07 -15.02
N ALA A 102 13.50 -21.96 -16.29
CA ALA A 102 13.54 -20.70 -17.01
C ALA A 102 12.57 -19.68 -16.41
N ASN A 103 11.37 -20.12 -16.03
CA ASN A 103 10.36 -19.32 -15.33
C ASN A 103 10.89 -18.81 -13.99
N ALA A 104 11.47 -19.67 -13.16
CA ALA A 104 12.07 -19.31 -11.88
C ALA A 104 13.17 -18.25 -12.05
N THR A 105 14.08 -18.48 -13.02
CA THR A 105 15.15 -17.52 -13.35
C THR A 105 14.56 -16.18 -13.77
N LYS A 106 13.53 -16.19 -14.63
CA LYS A 106 12.90 -14.97 -15.11
C LYS A 106 12.17 -14.22 -13.99
N PHE A 107 11.49 -14.94 -13.12
CA PHE A 107 10.79 -14.38 -11.98
C PHE A 107 11.77 -13.74 -10.99
N MET A 108 12.91 -14.38 -10.73
CA MET A 108 14.02 -13.82 -9.93
C MET A 108 14.55 -12.51 -10.53
N GLU A 109 14.86 -12.48 -11.82
CA GLU A 109 15.37 -11.28 -12.50
C GLU A 109 14.41 -10.09 -12.36
N VAL A 110 13.13 -10.32 -12.68
CA VAL A 110 12.10 -9.28 -12.71
C VAL A 110 11.78 -8.72 -11.32
N HIS A 111 11.92 -9.54 -10.26
CA HIS A 111 11.58 -9.15 -8.89
C HIS A 111 12.79 -8.89 -7.98
N SER A 112 14.02 -8.98 -8.50
CA SER A 112 15.28 -8.81 -7.75
C SER A 112 15.37 -7.52 -6.92
N ARG A 113 14.70 -6.44 -7.35
CA ARG A 113 14.62 -5.16 -6.62
C ARG A 113 13.73 -5.16 -5.37
N TYR A 114 13.00 -6.26 -5.11
CA TYR A 114 12.10 -6.39 -3.97
C TYR A 114 12.65 -7.46 -3.00
N PRO A 115 13.53 -7.09 -2.04
CA PRO A 115 14.26 -8.04 -1.20
C PRO A 115 13.36 -8.86 -0.25
N PHE A 116 12.12 -8.42 -0.02
CA PHE A 116 11.13 -9.19 0.74
C PHE A 116 10.58 -10.40 -0.05
N MET A 117 10.80 -10.48 -1.36
CA MET A 117 10.47 -11.63 -2.21
C MET A 117 11.74 -12.47 -2.42
N LEU A 118 11.75 -13.70 -1.90
CA LEU A 118 12.84 -14.64 -2.12
C LEU A 118 12.47 -15.63 -3.23
N VAL A 119 13.39 -15.78 -4.19
CA VAL A 119 13.31 -16.77 -5.26
C VAL A 119 14.60 -17.59 -5.20
N PRO A 120 14.54 -18.92 -5.05
CA PRO A 120 15.75 -19.73 -5.00
C PRO A 120 16.47 -19.71 -6.33
N LYS A 121 17.81 -19.65 -6.31
CA LYS A 121 18.60 -19.76 -7.53
C LYS A 121 18.46 -21.16 -8.11
N VAL A 122 18.26 -21.24 -9.43
CA VAL A 122 18.26 -22.50 -10.17
C VAL A 122 19.70 -22.91 -10.48
N LEU A 123 20.05 -24.15 -10.13
CA LEU A 123 21.32 -24.77 -10.52
C LEU A 123 21.15 -25.39 -11.90
N LYS A 124 21.34 -24.59 -12.94
CA LYS A 124 21.13 -24.99 -14.35
C LYS A 124 21.95 -26.23 -14.74
N GLN A 125 23.17 -26.34 -14.24
CA GLN A 125 24.03 -27.49 -14.50
C GLN A 125 23.47 -28.80 -13.94
N LEU A 126 22.70 -28.72 -12.84
CA LEU A 126 22.02 -29.83 -12.18
C LEU A 126 20.51 -29.86 -12.48
N THR A 127 20.09 -29.29 -13.61
CA THR A 127 18.69 -29.31 -14.05
C THR A 127 18.58 -29.93 -15.44
N ARG A 128 17.60 -30.81 -15.62
CA ARG A 128 17.25 -31.50 -16.87
C ARG A 128 15.72 -31.62 -16.97
N LYS A 129 15.20 -32.35 -17.97
CA LYS A 129 13.76 -32.43 -18.23
C LYS A 129 12.98 -33.01 -17.06
N ARG A 130 13.53 -34.01 -16.39
CA ARG A 130 12.86 -34.73 -15.29
C ARG A 130 13.41 -34.43 -13.89
N VAL A 131 14.41 -33.56 -13.79
CA VAL A 131 15.05 -33.17 -12.52
C VAL A 131 15.29 -31.67 -12.49
N LEU A 132 14.70 -30.97 -11.52
CA LEU A 132 14.93 -29.55 -11.25
C LEU A 132 15.68 -29.41 -9.92
N THR A 133 16.81 -28.72 -9.96
CA THR A 133 17.62 -28.47 -8.76
C THR A 133 17.69 -26.98 -8.49
N MET A 134 17.27 -26.58 -7.30
CA MET A 134 17.29 -25.18 -6.84
C MET A 134 17.88 -25.07 -5.44
N GLU A 135 18.31 -23.87 -5.06
CA GLU A 135 18.74 -23.58 -3.70
C GLU A 135 17.67 -23.96 -2.67
N TRP A 136 18.11 -24.52 -1.55
CA TRP A 136 17.20 -24.86 -0.46
C TRP A 136 16.68 -23.59 0.23
N VAL A 137 15.36 -23.41 0.25
CA VAL A 137 14.71 -22.32 0.99
C VAL A 137 14.28 -22.83 2.36
N ALA A 138 15.01 -22.44 3.39
CA ALA A 138 14.59 -22.63 4.77
C ALA A 138 13.46 -21.67 5.13
N GLY A 139 12.49 -22.15 5.91
CA GLY A 139 11.37 -21.34 6.36
C GLY A 139 10.17 -22.16 6.79
N GLU A 140 9.21 -21.48 7.39
CA GLU A 140 7.98 -22.08 7.89
C GLU A 140 6.93 -22.17 6.80
N ASN A 141 6.15 -23.26 6.81
CA ASN A 141 5.00 -23.41 5.94
C ASN A 141 3.84 -22.57 6.49
N PRO A 142 3.15 -21.76 5.67
CA PRO A 142 2.01 -20.97 6.12
C PRO A 142 0.89 -21.82 6.72
N LYS A 143 0.70 -23.07 6.27
CA LYS A 143 -0.28 -24.00 6.87
C LYS A 143 0.12 -24.42 8.28
N ASP A 144 1.41 -24.61 8.54
CA ASP A 144 1.91 -24.99 9.85
C ASP A 144 1.81 -23.80 10.81
N LEU A 145 2.18 -22.60 10.36
CA LEU A 145 1.98 -21.35 11.10
C LEU A 145 0.50 -21.13 11.46
N LEU A 146 -0.40 -21.35 10.50
CA LEU A 146 -1.84 -21.23 10.73
C LEU A 146 -2.33 -22.25 11.76
N SER A 147 -1.89 -23.50 11.66
CA SER A 147 -2.28 -24.58 12.57
C SER A 147 -1.76 -24.32 13.99
N LEU A 148 -0.52 -23.84 14.12
CA LEU A 148 0.10 -23.44 15.37
C LEU A 148 -0.63 -22.23 15.98
N SER A 149 -0.94 -21.21 15.19
CA SER A 149 -1.65 -20.01 15.69
C SER A 149 -3.05 -20.32 16.23
N LYS A 150 -3.72 -21.35 15.70
CA LYS A 150 -5.06 -21.76 16.11
C LYS A 150 -5.02 -22.84 17.21
N GLY A 151 -3.88 -23.48 17.44
CA GLY A 151 -3.74 -24.59 18.39
C GLY A 151 -4.48 -25.87 17.98
N VAL A 152 -4.68 -26.12 16.69
CA VAL A 152 -5.58 -27.18 16.17
C VAL A 152 -4.81 -28.44 15.71
N SER A 153 -3.48 -28.47 15.76
CA SER A 153 -2.69 -29.61 15.27
C SER A 153 -2.31 -30.60 16.39
N GLU A 154 -2.40 -31.91 16.10
CA GLU A 154 -1.86 -32.99 16.93
C GLU A 154 -0.36 -32.82 17.25
N LYS A 155 0.40 -32.13 16.38
CA LYS A 155 1.82 -31.80 16.61
C LYS A 155 2.05 -30.67 17.62
N PHE A 156 1.03 -29.84 17.89
CA PHE A 156 1.19 -28.56 18.60
C PHE A 156 0.17 -28.34 19.73
N THR A 157 -0.48 -29.40 20.21
CA THR A 157 -1.45 -29.37 21.32
C THR A 157 -0.87 -28.86 22.65
N GLN A 158 0.46 -28.82 22.80
CA GLN A 158 1.17 -28.28 23.97
C GLN A 158 1.83 -26.90 23.74
N ALA A 159 1.54 -26.21 22.64
CA ALA A 159 2.14 -24.91 22.37
C ALA A 159 1.71 -23.84 23.40
N SER A 160 2.68 -23.09 23.92
CA SER A 160 2.41 -22.00 24.86
C SER A 160 1.68 -20.85 24.16
N ASP A 161 0.96 -20.02 24.92
CA ASP A 161 0.21 -18.90 24.33
C ASP A 161 1.14 -17.87 23.67
N ASN A 162 2.37 -17.73 24.16
CA ASN A 162 3.40 -16.90 23.52
C ASN A 162 3.78 -17.44 22.13
N GLN A 163 3.94 -18.76 21.98
CA GLN A 163 4.26 -19.37 20.67
C GLN A 163 3.11 -19.21 19.67
N LYS A 164 1.85 -19.33 20.13
CA LYS A 164 0.69 -19.09 19.27
C LYS A 164 0.63 -17.65 18.79
N LEU A 165 0.90 -16.69 19.68
CA LEU A 165 0.91 -15.26 19.36
C LEU A 165 2.03 -14.91 18.36
N GLU A 166 3.22 -15.47 18.56
CA GLU A 166 4.36 -15.27 17.66
C GLU A 166 4.12 -15.89 16.27
N ALA A 167 3.54 -17.10 16.22
CA ALA A 167 3.16 -17.74 14.96
C ALA A 167 2.10 -16.93 14.21
N LYS A 168 1.11 -16.39 14.95
CA LYS A 168 0.10 -15.49 14.39
C LYS A 168 0.74 -14.22 13.82
N SER A 169 1.67 -13.59 14.55
CA SER A 169 2.39 -12.39 14.09
C SER A 169 3.15 -12.65 12.78
N ARG A 170 3.93 -13.73 12.72
CA ARG A 170 4.66 -14.14 11.51
C ARG A 170 3.75 -14.47 10.34
N LEU A 171 2.62 -15.13 10.60
CA LEU A 171 1.62 -15.42 9.56
C LEU A 171 0.99 -14.13 9.00
N LEU A 172 0.66 -13.16 9.85
CA LEU A 172 0.12 -11.87 9.41
C LEU A 172 1.15 -11.07 8.63
N ASP A 173 2.41 -11.10 9.03
CA ASP A 173 3.51 -10.47 8.29
C ASP A 173 3.70 -11.10 6.90
N LEU A 174 3.70 -12.45 6.82
CA LEU A 174 3.70 -13.18 5.55
C LEU A 174 2.52 -12.75 4.66
N VAL A 175 1.30 -12.68 5.21
CA VAL A 175 0.10 -12.26 4.47
C VAL A 175 0.27 -10.84 3.94
N ASN A 176 0.74 -9.91 4.78
CA ASN A 176 0.97 -8.52 4.39
C ASN A 176 1.99 -8.38 3.25
N LYS A 177 3.08 -9.14 3.31
CA LYS A 177 4.10 -9.19 2.25
C LYS A 177 3.61 -9.93 1.01
N GLY A 178 2.79 -10.98 1.16
CA GLY A 178 2.17 -11.69 0.04
C GLY A 178 1.18 -10.82 -0.75
N VAL A 179 0.39 -10.00 -0.05
CA VAL A 179 -0.48 -8.99 -0.67
C VAL A 179 0.35 -7.95 -1.42
N GLU A 180 1.43 -7.46 -0.81
CA GLU A 180 2.34 -6.52 -1.47
C GLU A 180 3.03 -7.13 -2.70
N ALA A 181 3.55 -8.36 -2.59
CA ALA A 181 4.14 -9.11 -3.70
C ALA A 181 3.16 -9.25 -4.86
N SER A 182 1.87 -9.49 -4.57
CA SER A 182 0.84 -9.60 -5.60
C SER A 182 0.60 -8.28 -6.30
N LEU A 183 0.55 -7.18 -5.56
CA LEU A 183 0.33 -5.85 -6.12
C LEU A 183 1.53 -5.41 -6.97
N VAL A 184 2.75 -5.72 -6.53
CA VAL A 184 3.97 -5.55 -7.34
C VAL A 184 3.87 -6.33 -8.65
N GLN A 185 3.50 -7.61 -8.57
CA GLN A 185 3.36 -8.48 -9.74
C GLN A 185 2.29 -7.98 -10.71
N LEU A 186 1.14 -7.54 -10.20
CA LEU A 186 -0.01 -7.11 -11.00
C LEU A 186 0.15 -5.71 -11.58
N LEU A 187 0.73 -4.78 -10.83
CA LEU A 187 0.66 -3.35 -11.12
C LEU A 187 2.02 -2.76 -11.55
N GLU A 188 3.14 -3.41 -11.21
CA GLU A 188 4.48 -2.90 -11.54
C GLU A 188 5.22 -3.77 -12.56
N THR A 189 5.43 -5.04 -12.23
CA THR A 189 6.28 -5.93 -13.04
C THR A 189 5.52 -6.58 -14.19
N GLY A 190 4.26 -6.96 -13.96
CA GLY A 190 3.42 -7.66 -14.94
C GLY A 190 3.61 -9.16 -15.01
N LEU A 191 4.62 -9.70 -14.34
CA LEU A 191 4.91 -11.13 -14.31
C LEU A 191 4.37 -11.70 -13.01
N LEU A 192 3.20 -12.34 -13.09
CA LEU A 192 2.48 -12.87 -11.95
C LEU A 192 2.77 -14.36 -11.76
N HIS A 193 2.99 -14.75 -10.52
CA HIS A 193 2.93 -16.13 -10.07
C HIS A 193 1.47 -16.55 -9.97
N ALA A 194 1.01 -17.44 -10.86
CA ALA A 194 -0.42 -17.73 -11.01
C ALA A 194 -0.99 -18.73 -9.97
N ASP A 195 -0.13 -19.40 -9.19
CA ASP A 195 -0.55 -20.35 -8.16
C ASP A 195 0.21 -20.22 -6.81
N PRO A 196 0.13 -19.06 -6.13
CA PRO A 196 0.80 -18.81 -4.85
C PRO A 196 0.02 -19.46 -3.70
N HIS A 197 -0.31 -20.74 -3.80
CA HIS A 197 -0.98 -21.46 -2.72
C HIS A 197 -0.03 -21.67 -1.54
N PRO A 198 -0.53 -21.85 -0.30
CA PRO A 198 0.32 -21.98 0.89
C PRO A 198 1.46 -23.00 0.78
N GLY A 199 1.28 -24.09 0.02
CA GLY A 199 2.33 -25.08 -0.23
C GLY A 199 3.54 -24.57 -1.05
N ASN A 200 3.36 -23.55 -1.89
CA ASN A 200 4.40 -22.97 -2.76
C ASN A 200 5.04 -21.74 -2.13
N LEU A 201 4.64 -21.41 -0.90
CA LEU A 201 5.14 -20.26 -0.14
C LEU A 201 5.92 -20.74 1.09
N ARG A 202 6.95 -19.99 1.45
CA ARG A 202 7.69 -20.14 2.71
C ARG A 202 7.87 -18.79 3.37
N TYR A 203 7.73 -18.76 4.69
CA TYR A 203 8.13 -17.62 5.49
C TYR A 203 9.55 -17.85 5.99
N THR A 204 10.53 -17.08 5.49
CA THR A 204 11.93 -17.30 5.82
C THR A 204 12.28 -16.74 7.20
N PRO A 205 13.36 -17.20 7.85
CA PRO A 205 13.82 -16.64 9.13
C PRO A 205 14.12 -15.13 9.05
N GLU A 206 14.53 -14.64 7.89
CA GLU A 206 14.77 -13.20 7.65
C GLU A 206 13.47 -12.41 7.39
N GLY A 207 12.31 -13.04 7.52
CA GLY A 207 11.01 -12.42 7.29
C GLY A 207 10.69 -12.17 5.81
N ARG A 208 11.19 -13.00 4.90
CA ARG A 208 10.89 -12.90 3.46
C ARG A 208 9.81 -13.89 3.04
N VAL A 209 9.15 -13.61 1.92
CA VAL A 209 8.22 -14.51 1.23
C VAL A 209 9.00 -15.30 0.19
N GLY A 210 9.29 -16.57 0.47
CA GLY A 210 9.91 -17.50 -0.46
C GLY A 210 8.89 -18.12 -1.41
N PHE A 211 9.13 -18.04 -2.72
CA PHE A 211 8.35 -18.71 -3.76
C PHE A 211 9.08 -19.98 -4.21
N LEU A 212 8.38 -21.12 -4.29
CA LEU A 212 9.00 -22.43 -4.49
C LEU A 212 8.67 -23.12 -5.83
N ASP A 213 7.53 -22.81 -6.45
CA ASP A 213 7.09 -23.46 -7.69
C ASP A 213 6.90 -22.39 -8.77
N PHE A 214 7.44 -22.63 -9.97
CA PHE A 214 7.37 -21.66 -11.06
C PHE A 214 6.75 -22.28 -12.33
N GLY A 215 5.98 -23.36 -12.17
CA GLY A 215 5.31 -24.03 -13.28
C GLY A 215 4.27 -23.14 -13.95
N LEU A 216 3.62 -22.26 -13.18
CA LEU A 216 2.56 -21.37 -13.67
C LEU A 216 2.89 -19.90 -13.45
N LEU A 217 3.45 -19.27 -14.48
CA LEU A 217 3.60 -17.81 -14.56
C LEU A 217 2.64 -17.21 -15.59
N CYS A 218 2.23 -15.98 -15.35
CA CYS A 218 1.36 -15.21 -16.22
C CYS A 218 1.99 -13.85 -16.51
N MET A 219 2.36 -13.60 -17.77
CA MET A 219 2.79 -12.27 -18.21
C MET A 219 1.59 -11.47 -18.69
N MET A 220 1.35 -10.33 -18.04
CA MET A 220 0.27 -9.41 -18.41
C MET A 220 0.76 -8.33 -19.36
N GLU A 221 -0.04 -8.02 -20.38
CA GLU A 221 0.20 -6.85 -21.22
C GLU A 221 0.05 -5.56 -20.42
N ARG A 222 0.77 -4.51 -20.82
CA ARG A 222 0.69 -3.20 -20.15
C ARG A 222 -0.74 -2.63 -20.16
N LYS A 223 -1.52 -2.87 -21.22
CA LYS A 223 -2.93 -2.44 -21.30
C LYS A 223 -3.77 -3.09 -20.18
N HIS A 224 -3.57 -4.39 -19.94
CA HIS A 224 -4.31 -5.14 -18.93
C HIS A 224 -3.90 -4.72 -17.52
N GLN A 225 -2.60 -4.47 -17.28
CA GLN A 225 -2.13 -3.96 -15.97
C GLN A 225 -2.76 -2.61 -15.62
N ARG A 226 -2.87 -1.71 -16.61
CA ARG A 226 -3.48 -0.39 -16.45
C ARG A 226 -4.98 -0.50 -16.17
N ALA A 227 -5.68 -1.33 -16.94
CA ALA A 227 -7.11 -1.60 -16.72
C ALA A 227 -7.34 -2.24 -15.34
N MET A 228 -6.43 -3.09 -14.88
CA MET A 228 -6.51 -3.70 -13.56
C MET A 228 -6.26 -2.70 -12.43
N LEU A 229 -5.27 -1.81 -12.57
CA LEU A 229 -5.07 -0.67 -11.66
C LEU A 229 -6.33 0.21 -11.59
N ALA A 230 -6.90 0.54 -12.75
CA ALA A 230 -8.14 1.32 -12.86
C ALA A 230 -9.31 0.63 -12.16
N SER A 231 -9.46 -0.68 -12.36
CA SER A 231 -10.55 -1.46 -11.76
C SER A 231 -10.50 -1.44 -10.23
N ILE A 232 -9.31 -1.50 -9.61
CA ILE A 232 -9.20 -1.42 -8.15
C ILE A 232 -9.68 -0.04 -7.68
N VAL A 233 -9.30 1.04 -8.36
CA VAL A 233 -9.75 2.40 -8.04
C VAL A 233 -11.27 2.53 -8.21
N HIS A 234 -11.82 2.06 -9.33
CA HIS A 234 -13.26 2.16 -9.62
C HIS A 234 -14.11 1.31 -8.67
N ILE A 235 -13.66 0.10 -8.30
CA ILE A 235 -14.33 -0.73 -7.28
C ILE A 235 -14.32 -0.02 -5.93
N VAL A 236 -13.18 0.55 -5.51
CA VAL A 236 -13.08 1.28 -4.24
C VAL A 236 -13.98 2.53 -4.24
N ASN A 237 -14.16 3.16 -5.40
CA ASN A 237 -15.05 4.29 -5.56
C ASN A 237 -16.53 3.94 -5.76
N GLY A 238 -16.87 2.65 -5.91
CA GLY A 238 -18.22 2.22 -6.28
C GLY A 238 -18.66 2.68 -7.67
N ASP A 239 -17.72 2.96 -8.58
CA ASP A 239 -18.01 3.40 -9.95
C ASP A 239 -18.14 2.20 -10.90
N TRP A 240 -19.23 1.45 -10.75
CA TRP A 240 -19.47 0.18 -11.44
C TRP A 240 -19.51 0.31 -12.97
N ALA A 241 -19.99 1.44 -13.49
CA ALA A 241 -19.94 1.74 -14.93
C ALA A 241 -18.50 1.73 -15.47
N SER A 242 -17.57 2.33 -14.72
CA SER A 242 -16.15 2.35 -15.08
C SER A 242 -15.50 0.97 -14.90
N VAL A 243 -15.94 0.18 -13.92
CA VAL A 243 -15.50 -1.23 -13.79
C VAL A 243 -15.88 -2.05 -15.02
N VAL A 244 -17.09 -1.88 -15.57
CA VAL A 244 -17.50 -2.57 -16.82
C VAL A 244 -16.62 -2.15 -18.00
N TYR A 245 -16.22 -0.87 -18.06
CA TYR A 245 -15.27 -0.39 -19.05
C TYR A 245 -13.90 -1.06 -18.88
N ASP A 246 -13.37 -1.14 -17.65
CA ASP A 246 -12.09 -1.79 -17.38
C ASP A 246 -12.11 -3.29 -17.73
N LEU A 247 -13.22 -3.98 -17.45
CA LEU A 247 -13.42 -5.37 -17.88
C LEU A 247 -13.42 -5.51 -19.41
N THR A 248 -13.86 -4.48 -20.13
CA THR A 248 -13.79 -4.44 -21.60
C THR A 248 -12.35 -4.27 -22.08
N GLU A 249 -11.57 -3.38 -21.45
CA GLU A 249 -10.13 -3.19 -21.74
C GLU A 249 -9.29 -4.43 -21.38
N MET A 250 -9.77 -5.25 -20.45
CA MET A 250 -9.22 -6.56 -20.11
C MET A 250 -9.68 -7.69 -21.04
N ASP A 251 -10.34 -7.37 -22.16
CA ASP A 251 -10.86 -8.36 -23.12
C ASP A 251 -11.85 -9.37 -22.50
N VAL A 252 -12.40 -9.06 -21.30
CA VAL A 252 -13.35 -9.92 -20.58
C VAL A 252 -14.77 -9.79 -21.14
N VAL A 253 -15.15 -8.55 -21.46
CA VAL A 253 -16.47 -8.23 -22.03
C VAL A 253 -16.42 -8.33 -23.56
N PRO A 254 -17.29 -9.13 -24.20
CA PRO A 254 -17.35 -9.21 -25.65
C PRO A 254 -17.75 -7.86 -26.30
N PRO A 255 -17.20 -7.49 -27.47
CA PRO A 255 -17.47 -6.18 -28.10
C PRO A 255 -18.95 -5.89 -28.46
N LYS A 256 -19.79 -6.93 -28.57
CA LYS A 256 -21.22 -6.79 -28.92
C LYS A 256 -22.14 -6.77 -27.70
N THR A 257 -21.60 -6.82 -26.49
CA THR A 257 -22.38 -6.85 -25.26
C THR A 257 -22.97 -5.47 -24.95
N ASN A 258 -24.24 -5.42 -24.54
CA ASN A 258 -24.88 -4.18 -24.13
C ASN A 258 -24.34 -3.72 -22.76
N LEU A 259 -23.33 -2.84 -22.77
CA LEU A 259 -22.65 -2.38 -21.56
C LEU A 259 -23.59 -1.69 -20.56
N ARG A 260 -24.65 -1.02 -21.02
CA ARG A 260 -25.63 -0.37 -20.13
C ARG A 260 -26.39 -1.39 -19.30
N ARG A 261 -26.84 -2.49 -19.91
CA ARG A 261 -27.54 -3.56 -19.18
C ARG A 261 -26.62 -4.29 -18.22
N VAL A 262 -25.38 -4.56 -18.63
CA VAL A 262 -24.35 -5.12 -17.76
C VAL A 262 -24.12 -4.23 -16.54
N THR A 263 -24.00 -2.91 -16.77
CA THR A 263 -23.79 -1.93 -15.69
C THR A 263 -24.94 -1.97 -14.71
N MET A 264 -26.20 -1.92 -15.18
CA MET A 264 -27.38 -1.99 -14.30
C MET A 264 -27.43 -3.27 -13.47
N ASP A 265 -27.16 -4.43 -14.09
CA ASP A 265 -27.15 -5.71 -13.38
C ASP A 265 -25.98 -5.81 -12.37
N LEU A 266 -24.83 -5.22 -12.70
CA LEU A 266 -23.68 -5.18 -11.80
C LEU A 266 -23.94 -4.24 -10.62
N GLU A 267 -24.54 -3.08 -10.88
CA GLU A 267 -25.00 -2.11 -9.88
C GLU A 267 -26.06 -2.72 -8.96
N ASP A 268 -27.00 -3.52 -9.47
CA ASP A 268 -27.98 -4.23 -8.65
C ASP A 268 -27.30 -5.33 -7.80
N ALA A 269 -26.39 -6.11 -8.41
CA ALA A 269 -25.69 -7.19 -7.74
C ALA A 269 -24.70 -6.74 -6.65
N LEU A 270 -24.14 -5.53 -6.80
CA LEU A 270 -23.12 -4.93 -5.92
C LEU A 270 -23.60 -3.65 -5.21
N GLY A 271 -24.80 -3.17 -5.47
CA GLY A 271 -25.37 -1.98 -4.82
C GLY A 271 -25.62 -2.16 -3.32
N GLU A 272 -25.64 -3.41 -2.86
CA GLU A 272 -25.67 -3.80 -1.44
C GLU A 272 -24.28 -3.73 -0.75
N VAL A 273 -23.21 -3.31 -1.45
CA VAL A 273 -21.88 -3.15 -0.84
C VAL A 273 -21.90 -1.96 0.14
N THR A 274 -21.74 -2.23 1.43
CA THR A 274 -21.51 -1.19 2.44
C THR A 274 -20.08 -0.64 2.30
N PHE A 275 -19.96 0.69 2.36
CA PHE A 275 -18.68 1.39 2.33
C PHE A 275 -18.42 1.96 3.73
N GLU A 276 -17.26 1.65 4.31
CA GLU A 276 -16.78 2.21 5.58
C GLU A 276 -15.63 3.16 5.25
N ASP A 277 -15.73 4.43 5.66
CA ASP A 277 -14.77 5.51 5.33
C ASP A 277 -14.45 5.66 3.82
N GLY A 278 -15.40 5.29 2.96
CA GLY A 278 -15.26 5.39 1.51
C GLY A 278 -14.46 4.27 0.85
N ILE A 279 -14.14 3.18 1.57
CA ILE A 279 -13.56 1.95 1.02
C ILE A 279 -14.59 0.80 1.18
N PRO A 280 -14.79 -0.06 0.16
CA PRO A 280 -15.69 -1.20 0.25
C PRO A 280 -15.37 -2.08 1.45
N GLU A 281 -16.37 -2.35 2.28
CA GLU A 281 -16.25 -3.24 3.42
C GLU A 281 -16.49 -4.72 3.03
N ILE A 282 -15.87 -5.15 1.94
CA ILE A 282 -16.21 -6.42 1.31
C ILE A 282 -14.98 -7.25 0.93
N LYS A 283 -15.13 -8.57 1.12
CA LYS A 283 -14.18 -9.59 0.66
C LYS A 283 -14.10 -9.61 -0.86
N PHE A 284 -12.90 -9.73 -1.41
CA PHE A 284 -12.64 -9.80 -2.85
C PHE A 284 -13.43 -10.94 -3.50
N SER A 285 -13.46 -12.12 -2.87
CA SER A 285 -14.25 -13.28 -3.28
C SER A 285 -15.75 -12.98 -3.48
N LYS A 286 -16.35 -12.11 -2.65
CA LYS A 286 -17.77 -11.72 -2.82
C LYS A 286 -17.97 -10.82 -4.05
N VAL A 287 -17.10 -9.82 -4.25
CA VAL A 287 -17.14 -8.99 -5.47
C VAL A 287 -16.95 -9.86 -6.71
N LEU A 288 -15.94 -10.73 -6.67
CA LEU A 288 -15.62 -11.62 -7.75
C LEU A 288 -16.80 -12.56 -8.07
N GLY A 289 -17.45 -13.14 -7.06
CA GLY A 289 -18.64 -13.99 -7.24
C GLY A 289 -19.80 -13.26 -7.93
N LYS A 290 -20.03 -11.99 -7.59
CA LYS A 290 -21.06 -11.17 -8.25
C LYS A 290 -20.67 -10.84 -9.70
N ILE A 291 -19.42 -10.47 -9.96
CA ILE A 291 -18.91 -10.28 -11.33
C ILE A 291 -19.09 -11.58 -12.13
N TRP A 292 -18.80 -12.74 -11.54
CA TRP A 292 -19.03 -14.05 -12.18
C TRP A 292 -20.49 -14.29 -12.53
N SER A 293 -21.41 -13.95 -11.62
CA SER A 293 -22.85 -14.14 -11.89
C SER A 293 -23.33 -13.32 -13.10
N VAL A 294 -22.85 -12.08 -13.23
CA VAL A 294 -23.11 -11.22 -14.39
C VAL A 294 -22.39 -11.76 -15.62
N ALA A 295 -21.14 -12.19 -15.48
CA ALA A 295 -20.35 -12.77 -16.56
C ALA A 295 -21.03 -14.00 -17.19
N PHE A 296 -21.64 -14.88 -16.39
CA PHE A 296 -22.42 -16.02 -16.90
C PHE A 296 -23.67 -15.59 -17.65
N LYS A 297 -24.42 -14.60 -17.12
CA LYS A 297 -25.64 -14.06 -17.75
C LYS A 297 -25.37 -13.45 -19.13
N TYR A 298 -24.23 -12.77 -19.29
CA TYR A 298 -23.86 -12.09 -20.54
C TYR A 298 -22.83 -12.85 -21.39
N HIS A 299 -22.52 -14.09 -21.03
CA HIS A 299 -21.55 -14.93 -21.75
C HIS A 299 -20.20 -14.24 -21.97
N PHE A 300 -19.66 -13.63 -20.91
CA PHE A 300 -18.32 -13.04 -20.95
C PHE A 300 -17.29 -14.08 -21.38
N ARG A 301 -16.25 -13.60 -22.05
CA ARG A 301 -15.11 -14.44 -22.43
C ARG A 301 -14.04 -14.17 -21.40
N MET A 302 -13.69 -15.15 -20.59
CA MET A 302 -12.60 -15.00 -19.63
C MET A 302 -11.30 -15.40 -20.34
N PRO A 303 -10.40 -14.45 -20.68
CA PRO A 303 -9.13 -14.81 -21.29
C PRO A 303 -8.31 -15.69 -20.32
N PRO A 304 -7.47 -16.61 -20.84
CA PRO A 304 -6.69 -17.50 -19.98
C PRO A 304 -5.88 -16.75 -18.91
N TYR A 305 -5.22 -15.64 -19.27
CA TYR A 305 -4.43 -14.83 -18.34
C TYR A 305 -5.29 -14.29 -17.18
N TYR A 306 -6.52 -13.86 -17.45
CA TYR A 306 -7.42 -13.32 -16.44
C TYR A 306 -7.84 -14.40 -15.44
N THR A 307 -8.05 -15.63 -15.91
CA THR A 307 -8.35 -16.76 -15.00
C THR A 307 -7.17 -17.09 -14.08
N LEU A 308 -5.93 -16.98 -14.57
CA LEU A 308 -4.70 -17.16 -13.77
C LEU A 308 -4.55 -16.06 -12.73
N VAL A 309 -4.82 -14.81 -13.10
CA VAL A 309 -4.84 -13.66 -12.20
C VAL A 309 -5.85 -13.87 -11.06
N LEU A 310 -7.08 -14.24 -11.39
CA LEU A 310 -8.12 -14.48 -10.41
C LEU A 310 -7.77 -15.64 -9.46
N ARG A 311 -7.19 -16.72 -9.98
CA ARG A 311 -6.70 -17.85 -9.18
C ARG A 311 -5.65 -17.40 -8.17
N SER A 312 -4.66 -16.61 -8.61
CA SER A 312 -3.61 -16.08 -7.75
C SER A 312 -4.18 -15.25 -6.61
N LEU A 313 -5.06 -14.29 -6.93
CA LEU A 313 -5.68 -13.41 -5.95
C LEU A 313 -6.58 -14.17 -4.96
N ALA A 314 -7.37 -15.11 -5.44
CA ALA A 314 -8.24 -15.94 -4.59
C ALA A 314 -7.44 -16.82 -3.62
N SER A 315 -6.33 -17.38 -4.07
CA SER A 315 -5.44 -18.20 -3.22
C SER A 315 -4.88 -17.40 -2.05
N LEU A 316 -4.37 -16.20 -2.32
CA LEU A 316 -3.80 -15.33 -1.29
C LEU A 316 -4.86 -14.72 -0.37
N GLU A 317 -6.02 -14.34 -0.91
CA GLU A 317 -7.16 -13.94 -0.07
C GLU A 317 -7.57 -15.09 0.87
N GLY A 318 -7.62 -16.32 0.37
CA GLY A 318 -7.93 -17.51 1.17
C GLY A 318 -6.97 -17.67 2.36
N LEU A 319 -5.66 -17.50 2.13
CA LEU A 319 -4.66 -17.51 3.20
C LEU A 319 -4.85 -16.34 4.18
N ALA A 320 -5.08 -15.13 3.66
CA ALA A 320 -5.26 -13.93 4.46
C ALA A 320 -6.49 -14.01 5.38
N VAL A 321 -7.63 -14.44 4.84
CA VAL A 321 -8.88 -14.64 5.59
C VAL A 321 -8.75 -15.80 6.59
N ALA A 322 -7.96 -16.83 6.25
CA ALA A 322 -7.70 -17.93 7.19
C ALA A 322 -6.86 -17.47 8.38
N ALA A 323 -5.90 -16.56 8.17
CA ALA A 323 -5.04 -15.96 9.19
C ALA A 323 -5.77 -14.92 10.04
N ASP A 324 -6.58 -14.07 9.40
CA ASP A 324 -7.41 -13.06 10.04
C ASP A 324 -8.81 -13.03 9.40
N GLY A 325 -9.82 -13.48 10.14
CA GLY A 325 -11.20 -13.55 9.67
C GLY A 325 -11.81 -12.18 9.31
N THR A 326 -11.21 -11.09 9.81
CA THR A 326 -11.58 -9.70 9.53
C THR A 326 -10.79 -9.08 8.38
N PHE A 327 -9.91 -9.84 7.74
CA PHE A 327 -9.09 -9.36 6.64
C PHE A 327 -9.94 -8.89 5.44
N LYS A 328 -9.68 -7.66 4.99
CA LYS A 328 -10.37 -6.99 3.88
C LYS A 328 -9.37 -6.68 2.76
N THR A 329 -9.41 -7.45 1.67
CA THR A 329 -8.41 -7.40 0.57
C THR A 329 -8.30 -6.02 -0.09
N PHE A 330 -9.43 -5.37 -0.40
CA PHE A 330 -9.40 -4.04 -1.03
C PHE A 330 -8.82 -2.97 -0.10
N GLN A 331 -9.12 -3.04 1.21
CA GLN A 331 -8.53 -2.13 2.20
C GLN A 331 -7.01 -2.35 2.34
N ALA A 332 -6.54 -3.59 2.24
CA ALA A 332 -5.10 -3.89 2.26
C ALA A 332 -4.37 -3.45 0.97
N ALA A 333 -5.05 -3.51 -0.18
CA ALA A 333 -4.47 -3.16 -1.47
C ALA A 333 -4.47 -1.65 -1.76
N TYR A 334 -5.49 -0.93 -1.29
CA TYR A 334 -5.68 0.48 -1.61
C TYR A 334 -4.48 1.39 -1.26
N PRO A 335 -3.80 1.26 -0.11
CA PRO A 335 -2.63 2.08 0.23
C PRO A 335 -1.51 1.99 -0.81
N TYR A 336 -1.29 0.79 -1.34
CA TYR A 336 -0.27 0.57 -2.37
C TYR A 336 -0.67 1.23 -3.69
N VAL A 337 -1.93 1.04 -4.11
CA VAL A 337 -2.49 1.70 -5.32
C VAL A 337 -2.35 3.21 -5.21
N VAL A 338 -2.71 3.76 -4.06
CA VAL A 338 -2.54 5.19 -3.74
C VAL A 338 -1.10 5.64 -3.90
N ARG A 339 -0.12 4.97 -3.27
CA ARG A 339 1.30 5.33 -3.38
C ARG A 339 1.77 5.30 -4.84
N LYS A 340 1.35 4.28 -5.59
CA LYS A 340 1.67 4.17 -7.02
C LYS A 340 1.08 5.31 -7.85
N LEU A 341 -0.17 5.71 -7.59
CA LEU A 341 -0.80 6.85 -8.26
C LEU A 341 -0.10 8.17 -7.94
N LEU A 342 0.50 8.31 -6.75
CA LEU A 342 1.26 9.49 -6.35
C LEU A 342 2.69 9.52 -6.91
N SER A 343 3.36 8.37 -6.99
CA SER A 343 4.74 8.27 -7.45
C SER A 343 4.83 8.27 -8.98
N GLU A 344 3.87 7.65 -9.67
CA GLU A 344 3.87 7.48 -11.11
C GLU A 344 3.19 8.66 -11.80
N ASN A 345 3.94 9.37 -12.64
CA ASN A 345 3.50 10.63 -13.25
C ASN A 345 2.98 10.48 -14.69
N SER A 346 2.30 9.38 -15.00
CA SER A 346 1.70 9.13 -16.32
C SER A 346 0.36 9.84 -16.48
N LEU A 347 -0.10 10.02 -17.72
CA LEU A 347 -1.41 10.65 -17.97
C LEU A 347 -2.58 9.83 -17.42
N GLU A 348 -2.44 8.50 -17.44
CA GLU A 348 -3.45 7.56 -16.92
C GLU A 348 -3.49 7.57 -15.39
N THR A 349 -2.34 7.46 -14.71
CA THR A 349 -2.29 7.50 -13.24
C THR A 349 -2.79 8.83 -12.70
N ARG A 350 -2.54 9.94 -13.41
CA ARG A 350 -3.16 11.24 -13.07
C ARG A 350 -4.67 11.24 -13.18
N ARG A 351 -5.24 10.61 -14.22
CA ARG A 351 -6.70 10.49 -14.40
C ARG A 351 -7.31 9.65 -13.27
N LEU A 352 -6.69 8.51 -12.97
CA LEU A 352 -7.12 7.62 -11.89
C LEU A 352 -6.99 8.29 -10.52
N LEU A 353 -5.90 9.01 -10.26
CA LEU A 353 -5.72 9.78 -9.04
C LEU A 353 -6.80 10.86 -8.87
N ASN A 354 -7.14 11.55 -9.97
CA ASN A 354 -8.25 12.48 -9.95
C ASN A 354 -9.57 11.77 -9.63
N GLN A 355 -9.85 10.61 -10.23
CA GLN A 355 -11.06 9.85 -9.93
C GLN A 355 -11.07 9.26 -8.51
N ALA A 356 -9.91 8.91 -7.94
CA ALA A 356 -9.77 8.40 -6.57
C ALA A 356 -10.04 9.48 -5.52
N ILE A 357 -9.61 10.71 -5.77
CA ILE A 357 -9.66 11.82 -4.80
C ILE A 357 -10.91 12.68 -4.99
N PHE A 358 -11.39 12.82 -6.23
CA PHE A 358 -12.53 13.65 -6.56
C PHE A 358 -13.76 12.81 -6.88
N ASN A 359 -14.92 13.26 -6.41
CA ASN A 359 -16.19 12.69 -6.87
C ASN A 359 -16.51 13.14 -8.32
N LYS A 360 -17.61 12.63 -8.90
CA LYS A 360 -18.07 12.99 -10.26
C LYS A 360 -18.32 14.51 -10.45
N ARG A 361 -18.48 15.27 -9.35
CA ARG A 361 -18.66 16.74 -9.35
C ARG A 361 -17.33 17.52 -9.14
N LYS A 362 -16.19 16.82 -9.13
CA LYS A 362 -14.85 17.37 -8.84
C LYS A 362 -14.71 17.92 -7.41
N GLU A 363 -15.49 17.39 -6.47
CA GLU A 363 -15.44 17.74 -5.05
C GLU A 363 -14.47 16.82 -4.32
N PHE A 364 -13.73 17.36 -3.34
CA PHE A 364 -12.74 16.60 -2.58
C PHE A 364 -13.43 15.61 -1.63
N GLN A 365 -13.05 14.33 -1.71
CA GLN A 365 -13.49 13.34 -0.74
C GLN A 365 -12.52 13.31 0.45
N TRP A 366 -12.67 14.27 1.37
CA TRP A 366 -11.76 14.47 2.51
C TRP A 366 -11.60 13.25 3.41
N GLN A 367 -12.67 12.45 3.59
CA GLN A 367 -12.61 11.17 4.32
C GLN A 367 -11.62 10.19 3.66
N LYS A 368 -11.61 10.14 2.32
CA LYS A 368 -10.66 9.32 1.58
C LYS A 368 -9.24 9.84 1.68
N ILE A 369 -9.04 11.17 1.69
CA ILE A 369 -7.72 11.80 1.89
C ILE A 369 -7.18 11.55 3.30
N ASP A 370 -8.03 11.59 4.33
CA ASP A 370 -7.61 11.29 5.70
C ASP A 370 -7.19 9.81 5.83
N ALA A 371 -7.97 8.89 5.24
CA ALA A 371 -7.55 7.49 5.09
C ALA A 371 -6.25 7.37 4.26
N PHE A 372 -6.10 8.17 3.18
CA PHE A 372 -4.93 8.23 2.31
C PHE A 372 -3.65 8.60 3.07
N LEU A 373 -3.72 9.61 3.93
CA LEU A 373 -2.59 10.11 4.70
C LEU A 373 -2.25 9.16 5.87
N LYS A 374 -3.27 8.61 6.55
CA LYS A 374 -3.10 7.60 7.62
C LYS A 374 -2.55 6.27 7.10
N LEU A 375 -2.96 5.85 5.91
CA LEU A 375 -2.51 4.60 5.30
C LEU A 375 -1.17 4.75 4.56
N ALA A 376 -0.82 5.97 4.13
CA ALA A 376 0.52 6.27 3.69
C ALA A 376 1.51 6.12 4.86
N SER A 377 1.19 6.66 6.05
CA SER A 377 2.04 6.58 7.27
C SER A 377 2.21 5.16 7.84
N ALA A 378 1.17 4.31 7.78
CA ALA A 378 1.13 3.03 8.51
C ALA A 378 2.08 1.89 8.04
N ARG A 379 3.14 2.15 7.26
CA ARG A 379 4.08 1.09 6.82
C ARG A 379 5.58 1.41 6.90
N THR A 380 6.00 2.59 7.37
CA THR A 380 7.44 2.86 7.61
C THR A 380 8.04 2.13 8.80
N ASN A 381 7.23 1.38 9.56
CA ASN A 381 7.73 0.45 10.58
C ASN A 381 8.42 -0.82 10.03
N PHE A 382 8.49 -1.03 8.70
CA PHE A 382 9.33 -2.06 8.10
C PHE A 382 10.58 -1.43 7.49
N LYS A 383 11.59 -1.20 8.33
CA LYS A 383 12.95 -0.86 7.89
C LYS A 383 13.43 -1.86 6.84
N TYR A 384 13.68 -1.38 5.64
CA TYR A 384 14.62 -2.00 4.72
C TYR A 384 16.01 -1.90 5.36
N ASN A 385 16.63 -3.02 5.71
CA ASN A 385 18.08 -3.09 5.79
C ASN A 385 18.63 -3.08 4.36
N SER A 386 18.66 -1.90 3.75
CA SER A 386 19.50 -1.62 2.59
C SER A 386 20.77 -0.93 3.08
N GLU A 387 21.68 -1.69 3.66
CA GLU A 387 23.09 -1.37 3.47
C GLU A 387 23.40 -1.64 2.00
N VAL A 388 24.11 -0.70 1.36
CA VAL A 388 24.36 -0.58 -0.09
C VAL A 388 23.27 0.17 -0.88
N LEU A 389 23.16 1.48 -0.62
CA LEU A 389 22.98 2.49 -1.67
C LEU A 389 24.15 3.49 -1.59
N PRO A 390 24.61 4.03 -2.72
CA PRO A 390 25.72 4.99 -2.76
C PRO A 390 25.33 6.30 -2.02
N GLU A 391 26.37 7.03 -1.60
CA GLU A 391 26.35 8.17 -0.68
C GLU A 391 25.14 9.13 -0.75
N PRO A 392 24.71 9.68 0.41
CA PRO A 392 23.57 10.58 0.49
C PRO A 392 23.92 11.95 -0.06
N ASP A 393 23.47 12.25 -1.27
CA ASP A 393 23.46 13.62 -1.76
C ASP A 393 22.33 14.37 -1.02
N MET A 394 22.72 15.28 -0.12
CA MET A 394 21.88 15.92 0.92
C MET A 394 20.87 16.95 0.36
N LYS A 395 20.19 16.65 -0.75
CA LYS A 395 19.23 17.54 -1.44
C LYS A 395 17.93 16.86 -1.92
N SER A 396 17.72 15.57 -1.67
CA SER A 396 16.51 14.85 -2.10
C SER A 396 15.65 14.40 -0.91
N MET A 397 14.50 15.04 -0.72
CA MET A 397 13.49 14.61 0.25
C MET A 397 12.40 13.82 -0.48
N ASN A 398 12.57 12.50 -0.52
CA ASN A 398 11.76 11.55 -1.29
C ASN A 398 10.39 11.31 -0.63
N VAL A 399 9.36 10.89 -1.37
CA VAL A 399 8.00 10.67 -0.80
C VAL A 399 8.01 9.63 0.33
N ALA A 400 8.97 8.69 0.32
CA ALA A 400 9.20 7.74 1.41
C ALA A 400 9.68 8.40 2.73
N SER A 401 10.50 9.46 2.63
CA SER A 401 10.93 10.24 3.81
C SER A 401 9.79 11.02 4.46
N LEU A 402 8.71 11.29 3.73
CA LEU A 402 7.48 11.89 4.28
C LEU A 402 6.76 10.96 5.25
N VAL A 403 6.93 9.66 5.06
CA VAL A 403 6.29 8.62 5.83
C VAL A 403 7.04 8.40 7.15
N GLU A 404 8.38 8.39 7.10
CA GLU A 404 9.23 8.32 8.30
C GLU A 404 9.08 9.54 9.22
N ILE A 405 8.91 10.73 8.65
CA ILE A 405 8.68 11.96 9.41
C ILE A 405 7.27 11.98 10.03
N SER A 406 6.29 11.31 9.42
CA SER A 406 4.97 11.13 10.03
C SER A 406 4.98 10.11 11.18
N ASP A 407 5.81 9.07 11.07
CA ASP A 407 5.90 7.98 12.04
C ASP A 407 6.60 8.38 13.35
N ALA A 408 7.66 9.21 13.29
CA ALA A 408 8.41 9.65 14.46
C ALA A 408 7.57 10.37 15.53
N TYR A 409 6.38 10.88 15.17
CA TYR A 409 5.54 11.69 16.07
C TYR A 409 4.18 11.06 16.39
N SER A 410 3.92 9.81 15.96
CA SER A 410 2.62 9.13 16.08
C SER A 410 2.45 8.25 17.34
N LEU A 411 3.46 8.16 18.21
CA LEU A 411 3.32 7.53 19.54
C LEU A 411 2.70 8.54 20.52
N ASP A 412 1.37 8.65 20.54
CA ASP A 412 0.53 8.58 21.76
C ASP A 412 -0.91 9.00 21.42
N ARG A 413 -1.90 8.13 21.67
CA ARG A 413 -3.21 8.17 20.99
C ARG A 413 -4.32 8.94 21.72
N ALA A 414 -4.02 9.85 22.67
CA ALA A 414 -5.06 10.39 23.56
C ALA A 414 -5.19 11.92 23.71
N ILE A 415 -4.29 12.79 23.22
CA ILE A 415 -4.44 14.26 23.39
C ILE A 415 -3.94 15.01 22.16
N ALA A 416 -4.78 15.84 21.55
CA ALA A 416 -4.43 16.75 20.46
C ALA A 416 -3.64 17.96 20.99
N THR A 417 -2.33 17.80 21.20
CA THR A 417 -1.47 18.89 21.69
C THR A 417 -1.20 19.96 20.61
N PRO A 418 -1.02 21.24 20.96
CA PRO A 418 -0.75 22.35 20.03
C PRO A 418 0.50 22.16 19.14
N GLU A 419 1.50 21.42 19.64
CA GLU A 419 2.78 21.20 18.94
C GLU A 419 2.62 20.25 17.74
N ARG A 420 1.83 19.17 17.87
CA ARG A 420 1.57 18.21 16.78
C ARG A 420 0.87 18.87 15.58
N ALA A 421 -0.11 19.73 15.85
CA ALA A 421 -0.82 20.52 14.85
C ALA A 421 0.10 21.40 14.00
N LEU A 422 1.08 22.04 14.66
CA LEU A 422 2.07 22.92 14.03
C LEU A 422 3.04 22.12 13.15
N HIS A 423 3.49 20.95 13.63
CA HIS A 423 4.35 20.06 12.86
C HIS A 423 3.67 19.52 11.60
N THR A 424 2.41 19.09 11.68
CA THR A 424 1.64 18.61 10.51
C THR A 424 1.43 19.72 9.49
N ALA A 425 1.10 20.94 9.91
CA ALA A 425 0.92 22.07 9.00
C ALA A 425 2.24 22.52 8.34
N ASN A 426 3.33 22.55 9.10
CA ASN A 426 4.68 22.83 8.60
C ASN A 426 5.10 21.77 7.57
N LEU A 427 4.82 20.50 7.83
CA LEU A 427 5.04 19.40 6.89
C LEU A 427 4.24 19.59 5.59
N CYS A 428 2.95 19.91 5.68
CA CYS A 428 2.09 20.20 4.53
C CYS A 428 2.59 21.37 3.66
N VAL A 429 3.13 22.43 4.29
CA VAL A 429 3.70 23.58 3.55
C VAL A 429 5.05 23.21 2.92
N ARG A 430 5.93 22.50 3.64
CA ARG A 430 7.19 21.98 3.10
C ARG A 430 6.96 21.03 1.92
N LEU A 431 5.90 20.21 2.01
CA LEU A 431 5.40 19.36 0.93
C LEU A 431 5.00 20.18 -0.30
N LEU A 432 4.15 21.18 -0.13
CA LEU A 432 3.75 22.05 -1.25
C LEU A 432 4.90 22.84 -1.88
N LEU A 433 5.99 23.05 -1.14
CA LEU A 433 7.21 23.69 -1.61
C LEU A 433 8.20 22.73 -2.29
N SER A 434 8.19 21.44 -1.95
CA SER A 434 9.13 20.43 -2.48
C SER A 434 9.02 20.26 -4.00
N LYS A 435 10.14 20.16 -4.73
CA LYS A 435 10.13 19.95 -6.19
C LYS A 435 9.42 18.66 -6.61
N GLU A 436 9.42 17.64 -5.75
CA GLU A 436 8.87 16.31 -6.04
C GLU A 436 7.34 16.23 -5.88
N SER A 437 6.72 17.16 -5.14
CA SER A 437 5.26 17.22 -4.91
C SER A 437 4.48 17.88 -6.07
N ILE A 438 4.90 17.65 -7.31
CA ILE A 438 4.21 18.13 -8.52
C ILE A 438 2.79 17.58 -8.59
N VAL A 439 2.60 16.32 -8.21
CA VAL A 439 1.31 15.62 -8.26
C VAL A 439 0.30 16.28 -7.31
N ILE A 440 0.69 16.53 -6.05
CA ILE A 440 -0.15 17.20 -5.04
C ILE A 440 -0.50 18.63 -5.48
N ARG A 441 0.48 19.42 -5.93
CA ARG A 441 0.21 20.78 -6.44
C ARG A 441 -0.73 20.76 -7.66
N ARG A 442 -0.57 19.78 -8.54
CA ARG A 442 -1.42 19.66 -9.73
C ARG A 442 -2.83 19.21 -9.35
N LEU A 443 -2.99 18.34 -8.36
CA LEU A 443 -4.29 17.95 -7.80
C LEU A 443 -5.05 19.17 -7.26
N ILE A 444 -4.37 20.01 -6.48
CA ILE A 444 -4.94 21.29 -5.99
C ILE A 444 -5.30 22.19 -7.17
N MET A 445 -4.46 22.25 -8.21
CA MET A 445 -4.75 22.99 -9.44
C MET A 445 -5.88 22.39 -10.28
N THR A 446 -6.24 21.12 -10.15
CA THR A 446 -7.36 20.50 -10.89
C THR A 446 -8.67 20.52 -10.11
N ALA A 447 -8.59 20.74 -8.80
CA ALA A 447 -9.75 20.83 -7.93
C ALA A 447 -10.69 21.97 -8.33
N ASN A 448 -11.99 21.76 -8.14
CA ASN A 448 -12.99 22.81 -8.31
C ASN A 448 -12.87 23.82 -7.17
N ALA A 449 -12.47 25.07 -7.45
CA ALA A 449 -12.35 26.09 -6.44
C ALA A 449 -13.65 26.34 -5.65
N LYS A 450 -14.83 26.14 -6.28
CA LYS A 450 -16.13 26.29 -5.61
C LYS A 450 -16.36 25.19 -4.57
N SER A 451 -15.96 23.95 -4.87
CA SER A 451 -16.01 22.86 -3.89
C SER A 451 -15.02 23.09 -2.76
N LEU A 452 -13.76 23.39 -3.09
CA LEU A 452 -12.73 23.64 -2.10
C LEU A 452 -13.13 24.79 -1.16
N ALA A 453 -13.75 25.84 -1.69
CA ALA A 453 -14.29 26.96 -0.92
C ALA A 453 -15.45 26.54 0.00
N ARG A 454 -16.39 25.72 -0.47
CA ARG A 454 -17.49 25.20 0.38
C ARG A 454 -16.95 24.26 1.46
N ASP A 455 -15.98 23.43 1.12
CA ASP A 455 -15.32 22.52 2.06
C ASP A 455 -14.59 23.30 3.15
N LEU A 456 -13.84 24.34 2.79
CA LEU A 456 -13.18 25.27 3.72
C LEU A 456 -14.15 25.93 4.72
N ILE A 457 -15.42 26.11 4.35
CA ILE A 457 -16.47 26.68 5.20
C ILE A 457 -17.30 25.58 5.91
N SER A 458 -17.20 24.32 5.49
CA SER A 458 -17.97 23.20 6.04
C SER A 458 -17.61 22.93 7.51
N ARG A 459 -18.56 22.32 8.24
CA ARG A 459 -18.34 21.82 9.60
C ARG A 459 -17.22 20.76 9.63
N ASP A 460 -17.05 19.99 8.55
CA ASP A 460 -16.03 18.96 8.45
C ASP A 460 -14.60 19.53 8.37
N ALA A 461 -14.44 20.77 7.89
CA ALA A 461 -13.16 21.48 7.85
C ALA A 461 -12.86 22.28 9.13
N LEU A 462 -13.64 22.11 10.20
CA LEU A 462 -13.38 22.75 11.49
C LEU A 462 -11.95 22.46 11.96
N MET A 463 -11.51 21.20 11.87
CA MET A 463 -10.14 20.79 12.22
C MET A 463 -9.09 21.55 11.39
N PHE A 464 -9.29 21.68 10.08
CA PHE A 464 -8.37 22.43 9.22
C PHE A 464 -8.31 23.92 9.57
N ARG A 465 -9.46 24.54 9.86
CA ARG A 465 -9.54 25.95 10.29
C ARG A 465 -8.86 26.18 11.65
N VAL A 466 -9.00 25.25 12.59
CA VAL A 466 -8.31 25.27 13.89
C VAL A 466 -6.79 25.10 13.73
N LEU A 467 -6.35 24.21 12.84
CA LEU A 467 -4.92 24.02 12.55
C LEU A 467 -4.33 25.28 11.93
N LEU A 468 -5.00 25.85 10.93
CA LEU A 468 -4.58 27.08 10.26
C LEU A 468 -4.54 28.26 11.24
N SER A 469 -5.54 28.37 12.13
CA SER A 469 -5.59 29.46 13.10
C SER A 469 -4.46 29.39 14.14
N LYS A 470 -4.10 28.18 14.60
CA LYS A 470 -2.97 27.96 15.50
C LYS A 470 -1.64 28.35 14.85
N VAL A 471 -1.42 27.97 13.59
CA VAL A 471 -0.21 28.32 12.83
C VAL A 471 -0.06 29.83 12.66
N ILE A 472 -1.14 30.52 12.28
CA ILE A 472 -1.13 31.99 12.11
C ILE A 472 -0.87 32.67 13.47
N ALA A 473 -1.45 32.16 14.56
CA ALA A 473 -1.22 32.72 15.89
C ALA A 473 0.25 32.63 16.32
N ASP A 474 0.92 31.50 16.01
CA ASP A 474 2.35 31.34 16.30
C ASP A 474 3.25 32.20 15.43
N VAL A 475 2.89 32.41 14.15
CA VAL A 475 3.56 33.40 13.28
C VAL A 475 3.46 34.80 13.87
N VAL A 476 2.27 35.20 14.32
CA VAL A 476 2.06 36.51 14.96
C VAL A 476 2.87 36.64 16.24
N TYR A 477 2.86 35.61 17.09
CA TYR A 477 3.65 35.57 18.33
C TYR A 477 5.16 35.68 18.07
N GLN A 478 5.70 34.89 17.14
CA GLN A 478 7.11 34.92 16.76
C GLN A 478 7.52 36.26 16.11
N TRP A 479 6.63 36.84 15.30
CA TRP A 479 6.83 38.17 14.75
C TRP A 479 6.90 39.23 15.86
N MET A 480 5.96 39.20 16.82
CA MET A 480 5.96 40.11 17.97
C MET A 480 7.23 39.98 18.82
N LEU A 481 7.68 38.76 19.11
CA LEU A 481 8.96 38.51 19.81
C LEU A 481 10.18 39.06 19.05
N SER A 482 10.17 38.94 17.72
CA SER A 482 11.25 39.48 16.88
C SER A 482 11.23 41.01 16.81
N ALA A 483 10.04 41.62 16.78
CA ALA A 483 9.85 43.05 16.71
C ALA A 483 10.19 43.76 18.03
N THR A 484 10.00 43.11 19.17
CA THR A 484 10.32 43.64 20.50
C THR A 484 11.74 43.32 20.98
N GLY A 485 12.54 42.59 20.19
CA GLY A 485 13.94 42.27 20.51
C GLY A 485 14.14 41.20 21.59
N LEU A 486 13.07 40.70 22.19
CA LEU A 486 13.08 39.65 23.22
C LEU A 486 13.54 38.27 22.70
N LYS A 487 13.58 38.08 21.38
CA LYS A 487 14.08 36.85 20.75
C LYS A 487 15.52 36.48 21.19
N ARG A 488 16.37 37.48 21.45
CA ARG A 488 17.76 37.24 21.92
C ARG A 488 17.85 36.68 23.34
N VAL A 489 16.87 36.95 24.20
CA VAL A 489 16.80 36.45 25.59
C VAL A 489 16.51 34.95 25.62
N MET A 490 15.75 34.46 24.63
CA MET A 490 15.43 33.05 24.46
C MET A 490 16.64 32.23 23.98
N GLU A 491 17.45 32.79 23.08
CA GLU A 491 18.67 32.15 22.56
C GLU A 491 19.82 32.15 23.59
N THR A 492 19.96 33.20 24.41
CA THR A 492 21.01 33.26 25.46
C THR A 492 20.75 32.34 26.65
N LYS A 493 19.49 31.96 26.94
CA LYS A 493 19.19 31.03 28.05
C LYS A 493 19.46 29.56 27.72
N ILE A 494 19.59 29.23 26.43
CA ILE A 494 19.88 27.87 25.96
C ILE A 494 21.40 27.61 25.93
N GLN A 495 22.24 28.65 25.92
CA GLN A 495 23.69 28.51 25.85
C GLN A 495 24.42 28.95 27.15
N THR A 496 24.75 27.94 27.97
CA THR A 496 25.93 27.77 28.90
C THR A 496 25.79 28.01 30.43
N PRO A 497 26.58 27.31 31.30
CA PRO A 497 27.59 26.26 31.04
C PRO A 497 27.43 24.91 31.80
N MET A 498 28.19 23.95 31.25
CA MET A 498 28.44 22.56 31.64
C MET A 498 28.88 22.33 33.09
N THR A 499 28.47 21.19 33.66
CA THR A 499 29.33 20.38 34.53
C THR A 499 29.66 19.05 33.84
N THR A 500 30.94 18.73 33.84
CA THR A 500 31.60 17.66 33.10
C THR A 500 31.23 16.26 33.59
N GLY A 501 30.78 15.40 32.67
CA GLY A 501 30.63 13.95 32.84
C GLY A 501 30.67 13.26 31.47
N LYS A 502 31.43 12.17 31.37
CA LYS A 502 31.98 11.54 30.15
C LYS A 502 30.94 10.94 29.17
N ASN A 503 31.28 11.04 27.88
CA ASN A 503 31.00 10.17 26.71
C ASN A 503 29.79 9.23 26.75
N GLU A 504 28.77 9.52 25.91
CA GLU A 504 28.12 8.56 25.01
C GLU A 504 27.68 9.29 23.72
N GLY A 505 27.92 8.67 22.55
CA GLY A 505 27.75 9.28 21.24
C GLY A 505 26.28 9.41 20.81
N HIS A 506 25.76 10.63 20.85
CA HIS A 506 24.51 10.99 20.19
C HIS A 506 24.79 11.75 18.88
N LEU A 507 24.20 11.26 17.78
CA LEU A 507 24.08 11.99 16.52
C LEU A 507 23.50 13.38 16.78
N VAL A 508 24.26 14.42 16.43
CA VAL A 508 23.80 15.81 16.40
C VAL A 508 22.77 15.94 15.27
N LEU A 509 21.48 15.99 15.63
CA LEU A 509 20.42 16.40 14.72
C LEU A 509 20.59 17.89 14.39
N ALA A 510 20.68 18.20 13.09
CA ALA A 510 20.77 19.58 12.60
C ALA A 510 19.58 20.42 13.08
N GLU A 511 19.83 21.65 13.53
CA GLU A 511 18.82 22.60 14.01
C GLU A 511 17.74 22.86 12.95
N GLU A 512 16.46 22.63 13.29
CA GLU A 512 15.34 22.85 12.38
C GLU A 512 15.13 24.36 12.08
N PRO A 513 14.85 24.76 10.82
CA PRO A 513 14.54 26.14 10.50
C PRO A 513 13.18 26.56 11.08
N SER A 514 13.16 27.75 11.72
CA SER A 514 11.96 28.31 12.35
C SER A 514 10.74 28.36 11.42
N THR A 515 9.55 28.04 11.94
CA THR A 515 8.26 27.95 11.22
C THR A 515 7.92 29.21 10.40
N LEU A 516 8.38 30.37 10.88
CA LEU A 516 8.27 31.66 10.21
C LEU A 516 8.99 31.67 8.84
N MET A 517 10.19 31.08 8.76
CA MET A 517 10.99 31.06 7.53
C MET A 517 10.35 30.17 6.46
N VAL A 518 9.76 29.04 6.85
CA VAL A 518 9.07 28.12 5.93
C VAL A 518 7.81 28.78 5.35
N LEU A 519 7.03 29.50 6.17
CA LEU A 519 5.84 30.22 5.70
C LEU A 519 6.19 31.42 4.83
N GLN A 520 7.26 32.15 5.15
CA GLN A 520 7.76 33.22 4.28
C GLN A 520 8.23 32.69 2.92
N ALA A 521 8.89 31.52 2.90
CA ALA A 521 9.24 30.84 1.65
C ALA A 521 7.99 30.41 0.86
N ALA A 522 6.95 29.92 1.54
CA ALA A 522 5.69 29.52 0.94
C ALA A 522 4.95 30.67 0.25
N VAL A 523 4.83 31.82 0.92
CA VAL A 523 4.16 33.01 0.39
C VAL A 523 4.91 33.60 -0.82
N LYS A 524 6.24 33.45 -0.85
CA LYS A 524 7.08 33.91 -1.96
C LYS A 524 7.19 32.91 -3.12
N ASP A 525 6.71 31.68 -2.97
CA ASP A 525 6.79 30.67 -4.02
C ASP A 525 5.79 30.93 -5.15
N ARG A 526 6.31 31.14 -6.36
CA ARG A 526 5.52 31.44 -7.57
C ARG A 526 4.45 30.37 -7.86
N ARG A 527 4.67 29.11 -7.51
CA ARG A 527 3.72 28.00 -7.74
C ARG A 527 2.54 28.09 -6.77
N ILE A 528 2.80 28.43 -5.50
CA ILE A 528 1.76 28.64 -4.48
C ILE A 528 0.94 29.88 -4.81
N GLN A 529 1.60 30.96 -5.24
CA GLN A 529 0.92 32.17 -5.71
C GLN A 529 -0.01 31.87 -6.90
N LEU A 530 0.44 31.10 -7.89
CA LEU A 530 -0.39 30.69 -9.03
C LEU A 530 -1.63 29.87 -8.60
N MET A 531 -1.47 28.95 -7.64
CA MET A 531 -2.59 28.19 -7.07
C MET A 531 -3.60 29.12 -6.39
N PHE A 532 -3.11 30.05 -5.57
CA PHE A 532 -3.97 31.01 -4.88
C PHE A 532 -4.69 31.96 -5.85
N THR A 533 -3.98 32.53 -6.83
CA THR A 533 -4.59 33.40 -7.85
C THR A 533 -5.63 32.67 -8.67
N LYS A 534 -5.39 31.41 -9.05
CA LYS A 534 -6.37 30.57 -9.73
C LYS A 534 -7.62 30.39 -8.86
N PHE A 535 -7.44 30.00 -7.60
CA PHE A 535 -8.54 29.78 -6.65
C PHE A 535 -9.41 31.03 -6.49
N VAL A 536 -8.79 32.19 -6.26
CA VAL A 536 -9.50 33.47 -6.13
C VAL A 536 -10.25 33.83 -7.41
N ARG A 537 -9.64 33.61 -8.58
CA ARG A 537 -10.26 33.90 -9.89
C ARG A 537 -11.51 33.05 -10.13
N GLU A 538 -11.43 31.75 -9.91
CA GLU A 538 -12.58 30.84 -10.07
C GLU A 538 -13.68 31.09 -9.02
N LEU A 539 -13.30 31.51 -7.81
CA LEU A 539 -14.26 31.86 -6.76
C LEU A 539 -14.98 33.19 -7.03
N ARG A 540 -14.39 34.07 -7.84
CA ARG A 540 -14.98 35.38 -8.22
C ARG A 540 -16.27 35.23 -9.01
N GLU A 541 -16.45 34.09 -9.67
CA GLU A 541 -17.68 33.75 -10.39
C GLU A 541 -18.87 33.49 -9.44
N GLU A 542 -18.65 33.41 -8.12
CA GLU A 542 -19.66 33.14 -7.09
C GLU A 542 -19.53 34.16 -5.94
N PRO A 543 -20.09 35.38 -6.07
CA PRO A 543 -19.85 36.48 -5.13
C PRO A 543 -20.28 36.16 -3.69
N VAL A 544 -21.37 35.40 -3.52
CA VAL A 544 -21.87 35.00 -2.20
C VAL A 544 -20.89 34.05 -1.49
N LEU A 545 -20.32 33.08 -2.23
CA LEU A 545 -19.37 32.13 -1.68
C LEU A 545 -18.03 32.81 -1.38
N MET A 546 -17.58 33.72 -2.25
CA MET A 546 -16.40 34.54 -2.02
C MET A 546 -16.51 35.34 -0.71
N ILE A 547 -17.65 36.02 -0.48
CA ILE A 547 -17.88 36.77 0.77
C ILE A 547 -17.82 35.85 1.99
N ARG A 548 -18.44 34.66 1.92
CA ARG A 548 -18.41 33.68 3.03
C ARG A 548 -17.01 33.16 3.33
N VAL A 549 -16.21 32.87 2.29
CA VAL A 549 -14.81 32.43 2.45
C VAL A 549 -14.00 33.57 3.05
N SER A 550 -14.10 34.77 2.49
CA SER A 550 -13.40 35.97 2.98
C SER A 550 -13.75 36.28 4.43
N TRP A 551 -15.02 36.14 4.83
CA TRP A 551 -15.46 36.31 6.21
C TRP A 551 -14.85 35.25 7.14
N ASN A 552 -14.83 33.98 6.75
CA ASN A 552 -14.19 32.91 7.53
C ASN A 552 -12.68 33.13 7.66
N VAL A 553 -11.99 33.51 6.58
CA VAL A 553 -10.56 33.82 6.60
C VAL A 553 -10.27 35.04 7.48
N PHE A 554 -11.13 36.06 7.46
CA PHE A 554 -11.06 37.21 8.35
C PHE A 554 -11.21 36.80 9.82
N LEU A 555 -12.24 36.01 10.15
CA LEU A 555 -12.45 35.50 11.50
C LEU A 555 -11.25 34.68 12.00
N ILE A 556 -10.75 33.75 11.18
CA ILE A 556 -9.54 32.98 11.49
C ILE A 556 -8.37 33.92 11.79
N SER A 557 -8.14 34.93 10.95
CA SER A 557 -7.04 35.88 11.11
C SER A 557 -7.16 36.71 12.39
N VAL A 558 -8.36 37.19 12.72
CA VAL A 558 -8.63 37.97 13.94
C VAL A 558 -8.46 37.10 15.19
N SER A 559 -9.03 35.90 15.20
CA SER A 559 -8.87 34.95 16.31
C SER A 559 -7.42 34.54 16.50
N SER A 560 -6.69 34.28 15.42
CA SER A 560 -5.26 33.97 15.46
C SER A 560 -4.41 35.13 15.99
N ALA A 561 -4.68 36.35 15.54
CA ALA A 561 -3.99 37.54 16.02
C ALA A 561 -4.23 37.77 17.53
N ALA A 562 -5.48 37.57 17.99
CA ALA A 562 -5.81 37.66 19.41
C ALA A 562 -5.08 36.60 20.26
N VAL A 563 -5.02 35.35 19.78
CA VAL A 563 -4.30 34.25 20.46
C VAL A 563 -2.79 34.51 20.48
N GLY A 564 -2.21 34.96 19.35
CA GLY A 564 -0.79 35.31 19.26
C GLY A 564 -0.41 36.48 20.19
N LEU A 565 -1.25 37.53 20.22
CA LEU A 565 -1.10 38.66 21.13
C LEU A 565 -1.23 38.23 22.60
N HIS A 566 -2.19 37.36 22.92
CA HIS A 566 -2.34 36.82 24.26
C HIS A 566 -1.09 36.02 24.70
N ARG A 567 -0.57 35.14 23.84
CA ARG A 567 0.68 34.39 24.11
C ARG A 567 1.86 35.34 24.34
N PHE A 568 1.96 36.39 23.53
CA PHE A 568 2.97 37.43 23.67
C PHE A 568 2.86 38.17 25.00
N LEU A 569 1.67 38.64 25.36
CA LEU A 569 1.42 39.37 26.61
C LEU A 569 1.68 38.51 27.85
N VAL A 570 1.28 37.22 27.83
CA VAL A 570 1.56 36.30 28.94
C VAL A 570 3.07 36.07 29.11
N PHE A 571 3.80 35.95 28.00
CA PHE A 571 5.26 35.81 28.01
C PHE A 571 5.94 37.08 28.54
N PHE A 572 5.55 38.25 27.99
CA PHE A 572 6.03 39.56 28.40
C PHE A 572 5.79 39.84 29.90
N LEU A 573 4.58 39.54 30.39
CA LEU A 573 4.21 39.69 31.81
C LEU A 573 4.88 38.66 32.73
N LYS A 574 5.41 37.55 32.20
CA LYS A 574 6.21 36.57 32.96
C LYS A 574 7.68 36.99 33.06
N GLU A 575 8.23 37.62 32.03
CA GLU A 575 9.62 38.12 32.05
C GLU A 575 9.77 39.42 32.85
N ASP A 576 8.81 40.35 32.76
CA ASP A 576 8.87 41.65 33.46
C ASP A 576 8.33 41.61 34.91
N GLY A 577 8.20 40.42 35.49
CA GLY A 577 7.71 40.22 36.85
C GLY A 577 8.69 40.64 37.96
N ALA A 578 9.18 41.89 37.98
CA ALA A 578 9.85 42.45 39.17
C ALA A 578 9.97 43.98 39.29
N ARG A 579 9.60 44.83 38.32
CA ARG A 579 9.76 46.29 38.49
C ARG A 579 8.57 47.06 37.94
N PHE A 580 7.92 47.81 38.82
CA PHE A 580 6.74 48.67 38.61
C PHE A 580 5.39 47.96 38.47
N LEU A 581 4.75 47.70 39.61
CA LEU A 581 3.32 47.36 39.67
C LEU A 581 2.55 48.60 40.16
N ASP A 582 1.95 49.33 39.22
CA ASP A 582 0.82 50.23 39.49
C ASP A 582 -0.47 49.42 39.65
N ASP A 583 -1.36 49.88 40.52
CA ASP A 583 -2.56 49.16 40.99
C ASP A 583 -3.57 48.91 39.85
N LYS A 584 -3.51 49.71 38.78
CA LYS A 584 -4.25 49.50 37.53
C LYS A 584 -3.78 48.28 36.73
N VAL A 585 -2.48 47.98 36.72
CA VAL A 585 -1.90 46.84 36.01
C VAL A 585 -2.21 45.53 36.75
N LYS A 586 -2.31 45.57 38.08
CA LYS A 586 -2.73 44.43 38.91
C LYS A 586 -4.20 44.08 38.66
N LYS A 587 -5.09 45.09 38.55
CA LYS A 587 -6.50 44.91 38.13
C LYS A 587 -6.61 44.39 36.70
N MET A 588 -5.77 44.87 35.77
CA MET A 588 -5.73 44.36 34.40
C MET A 588 -5.21 42.91 34.32
N LYS A 589 -4.26 42.52 35.18
CA LYS A 589 -3.77 41.13 35.31
C LYS A 589 -4.84 40.20 35.88
N ILE A 590 -5.61 40.63 36.87
CA ILE A 590 -6.75 39.88 37.42
C ILE A 590 -7.87 39.76 36.37
N TRP A 591 -8.19 40.86 35.67
CA TRP A 591 -9.16 40.86 34.59
C TRP A 591 -8.74 39.95 33.42
N LEU A 592 -7.46 39.95 33.04
CA LEU A 592 -6.90 39.06 32.01
C LEU A 592 -6.87 37.59 32.47
N MET A 593 -6.66 37.31 33.76
CA MET A 593 -6.76 35.95 34.32
C MET A 593 -8.21 35.45 34.38
N GLU A 594 -9.18 36.31 34.69
CA GLU A 594 -10.62 35.99 34.63
C GLU A 594 -11.12 35.85 33.18
N PHE A 595 -10.62 36.71 32.28
CA PHE A 595 -10.85 36.58 30.84
C PHE A 595 -10.23 35.30 30.30
N SER A 596 -9.05 34.90 30.77
CA SER A 596 -8.37 33.63 30.47
C SER A 596 -9.18 32.41 30.97
N LYS A 597 -9.73 32.45 32.18
CA LYS A 597 -10.65 31.40 32.67
C LYS A 597 -11.95 31.32 31.86
N ARG A 598 -12.48 32.46 31.40
CA ARG A 598 -13.71 32.50 30.57
C ARG A 598 -13.45 32.08 29.12
N THR A 599 -12.27 32.38 28.56
CA THR A 599 -11.90 32.04 27.17
C THR A 599 -11.31 30.64 27.01
N ALA A 600 -10.67 30.08 28.04
CA ALA A 600 -10.24 28.68 28.05
C ALA A 600 -11.40 27.69 28.07
N ASN A 601 -12.54 28.05 28.68
CA ASN A 601 -13.79 27.27 28.60
C ASN A 601 -14.57 27.51 27.29
N LEU A 602 -14.18 28.51 26.49
CA LEU A 602 -14.72 28.83 25.17
C LEU A 602 -13.69 28.51 24.09
N GLU A 603 -12.96 27.40 24.22
CA GLU A 603 -12.07 26.92 23.16
C GLU A 603 -12.86 26.71 21.87
N ILE A 604 -12.68 27.62 20.90
CA ILE A 604 -12.81 27.52 19.44
C ILE A 604 -14.16 27.03 18.85
N GLN A 605 -14.92 26.20 19.57
CA GLN A 605 -16.25 25.67 19.22
C GLN A 605 -17.38 26.69 19.34
N GLY A 606 -17.21 27.75 20.15
CA GLY A 606 -18.26 28.76 20.36
C GLY A 606 -18.23 29.92 19.37
N ILE A 607 -17.14 30.10 18.62
CA ILE A 607 -16.90 31.28 17.76
C ILE A 607 -16.76 30.91 16.27
N LEU A 608 -16.38 29.67 15.92
CA LEU A 608 -16.46 29.11 14.57
C LEU A 608 -17.76 28.33 14.36
#